data_AF-T1PLE1-F1
#
_entry.id   AF-T1PLE1-F1
#
_cell.length_a   1.000
_cell.length_b   1.000
_cell.length_c   1.000
_cell.angle_alpha   90.00
_cell.angle_beta   90.00
_cell.angle_gamma   90.00
#
_symmetry.space_group_name_H-M   'P 1'
#
loop_
_entity.id
_entity.type
_entity.pdbx_description
1 polymer ?
#
loop_
_entity_poly.entity_id
_entity_poly.type
_entity_poly.pdbx_seq_one_letter_code
_entity_poly.pdbx_strand_id
1 'polypeptide(L)'
;MLGENFEQQMEQLYAAFCEAFQGENFQMFTTPEAFKTLMGLVGTNSQGVATSVLAEWVKKVSDLPMPEADKAKLDEYIDDIYNKVSEFAGEFLNNEGSGLYLLQSKINHSCVPNAQSTFPYSNDIVVLKATRDIQPGEEICISYLDECQLERSRHSRQKILKENYIFVCNCPKCQLQSNDPDETSEDEDEDDMDMEDDYDDMDD
;
A
#
# COMPACT_ATOMS: atom_id res chain seq x y z
N MET A 1 -4.40 17.94 5.50
CA MET A 1 -4.39 16.55 4.99
C MET A 1 -4.51 16.51 3.48
N LEU A 2 -5.31 17.39 2.83
CA LEU A 2 -5.34 17.45 1.35
C LEU A 2 -5.20 18.89 0.78
N GLY A 3 -5.07 19.93 1.61
CA GLY A 3 -5.02 21.34 1.13
C GLY A 3 -6.40 21.94 0.84
N GLU A 4 -6.43 23.21 0.43
CA GLU A 4 -7.69 23.94 0.14
C GLU A 4 -8.38 23.44 -1.14
N ASN A 5 -7.63 22.83 -2.06
CA ASN A 5 -8.11 22.35 -3.36
C ASN A 5 -9.13 21.19 -3.26
N PHE A 6 -9.22 20.54 -2.11
CA PHE A 6 -10.07 19.35 -1.91
C PHE A 6 -11.20 19.56 -0.89
N GLU A 7 -11.46 20.80 -0.49
CA GLU A 7 -12.46 21.12 0.53
C GLU A 7 -13.87 20.66 0.11
N GLN A 8 -14.24 20.89 -1.15
CA GLN A 8 -15.56 20.52 -1.68
C GLN A 8 -15.74 19.00 -1.78
N GLN A 9 -14.71 18.27 -2.20
CA GLN A 9 -14.72 16.81 -2.29
C GLN A 9 -14.83 16.20 -0.90
N MET A 10 -14.15 16.78 0.09
CA MET A 10 -14.23 16.34 1.49
C MET A 10 -15.61 16.58 2.10
N GLU A 11 -16.28 17.69 1.75
CA GLU A 11 -17.67 17.93 2.18
C GLU A 11 -18.64 16.92 1.55
N GLN A 12 -18.50 16.64 0.25
CA GLN A 12 -19.32 15.64 -0.45
C GLN A 12 -19.11 14.24 0.14
N LEU A 13 -17.86 13.86 0.40
CA LEU A 13 -17.52 12.58 1.01
C LEU A 13 -18.07 12.47 2.43
N TYR A 14 -17.98 13.54 3.22
CA TYR A 14 -18.56 13.58 4.57
C TYR A 14 -20.08 13.43 4.55
N ALA A 15 -20.78 14.08 3.62
CA ALA A 15 -22.23 13.95 3.48
C ALA A 15 -22.63 12.51 3.12
N ALA A 16 -21.95 11.91 2.13
CA ALA A 16 -22.17 10.52 1.75
C ALA A 16 -21.85 9.55 2.89
N PHE A 17 -20.78 9.80 3.66
CA PHE A 17 -20.43 9.02 4.85
C PHE A 17 -21.56 9.07 5.90
N CYS A 18 -22.08 10.25 6.21
CA CYS A 18 -23.18 10.40 7.17
C CYS A 18 -24.46 9.70 6.69
N GLU A 19 -24.71 9.67 5.38
CA GLU A 19 -25.84 8.94 4.80
C GLU A 19 -25.67 7.43 4.89
N ALA A 20 -24.47 6.91 4.61
CA ALA A 20 -24.18 5.49 4.68
C ALA A 20 -24.20 4.94 6.12
N PHE A 21 -23.76 5.74 7.09
CA PHE A 21 -23.67 5.36 8.50
C PHE A 21 -24.83 5.92 9.35
N GLN A 22 -26.04 5.97 8.79
CA GLN A 22 -27.23 6.37 9.55
C GLN A 22 -27.53 5.39 10.69
N GLY A 23 -27.81 5.93 11.89
CA GLY A 23 -28.27 5.16 13.05
C GLY A 23 -27.56 5.54 14.34
N GLU A 24 -28.23 5.32 15.48
CA GLU A 24 -27.71 5.69 16.81
C GLU A 24 -26.34 5.05 17.10
N ASN A 25 -26.10 3.84 16.59
CA ASN A 25 -24.85 3.10 16.80
C ASN A 25 -23.62 3.77 16.16
N PHE A 26 -23.81 4.59 15.13
CA PHE A 26 -22.72 5.23 14.37
C PHE A 26 -22.63 6.73 14.61
N GLN A 27 -23.54 7.30 15.41
CA GLN A 27 -23.63 8.74 15.64
C GLN A 27 -22.34 9.36 16.19
N MET A 28 -21.52 8.57 16.90
CA MET A 28 -20.21 8.99 17.38
C MET A 28 -19.15 9.15 16.28
N PHE A 29 -19.35 8.53 15.11
CA PHE A 29 -18.44 8.59 13.96
C PHE A 29 -18.87 9.62 12.91
N THR A 30 -20.14 10.06 12.93
CA THR A 30 -20.70 11.00 11.96
C THR A 30 -20.52 12.46 12.38
N THR A 31 -19.55 12.79 13.25
CA THR A 31 -19.14 14.18 13.48
C THR A 31 -18.01 14.54 12.51
N PRO A 32 -17.83 15.83 12.13
CA PRO A 32 -16.76 16.23 11.23
C PRO A 32 -15.37 15.85 11.75
N GLU A 33 -15.15 15.97 13.06
CA GLU A 33 -13.89 15.62 13.71
C GLU A 33 -13.65 14.10 13.68
N ALA A 34 -14.68 13.31 13.97
CA ALA A 34 -14.58 11.84 13.95
C ALA A 34 -14.35 11.33 12.52
N PHE A 35 -15.04 11.90 11.53
CA PHE A 35 -14.82 11.60 10.11
C PHE A 35 -13.38 11.92 9.69
N LYS A 36 -12.88 13.12 9.97
CA LYS A 36 -11.48 13.50 9.67
C LYS A 36 -10.48 12.57 10.35
N THR A 37 -10.74 12.21 11.59
CA THR A 37 -9.89 11.26 12.34
C THR A 37 -9.91 9.87 11.68
N LEU A 38 -11.08 9.38 11.28
CA LEU A 38 -11.24 8.07 10.65
C LEU A 38 -10.60 8.04 9.26
N MET A 39 -10.78 9.09 8.45
CA MET A 39 -10.11 9.23 7.16
C MET A 39 -8.58 9.26 7.32
N GLY A 40 -8.06 9.98 8.33
CA GLY A 40 -6.64 9.98 8.64
C GLY A 40 -6.13 8.60 9.05
N LEU A 41 -6.86 7.88 9.92
CA LEU A 41 -6.50 6.52 10.36
C LEU A 41 -6.54 5.51 9.21
N VAL A 42 -7.60 5.52 8.41
CA VAL A 42 -7.75 4.61 7.26
C VAL A 42 -6.71 4.94 6.19
N GLY A 43 -6.52 6.21 5.85
CA GLY A 43 -5.57 6.63 4.83
C GLY A 43 -4.12 6.26 5.16
N THR A 44 -3.73 6.28 6.43
CA THR A 44 -2.33 6.06 6.83
C THR A 44 -2.03 4.65 7.33
N ASN A 45 -3.04 3.93 7.85
CA ASN A 45 -2.82 2.67 8.57
C ASN A 45 -3.79 1.55 8.14
N SER A 46 -4.56 1.73 7.07
CA SER A 46 -5.38 0.64 6.56
C SER A 46 -4.56 -0.41 5.83
N GLN A 47 -5.06 -1.64 5.87
CA GLN A 47 -4.60 -2.72 5.02
C GLN A 47 -5.54 -2.83 3.83
N GLY A 48 -4.99 -2.84 2.62
CA GLY A 48 -5.74 -3.20 1.41
C GLY A 48 -6.35 -4.60 1.59
N VAL A 49 -7.66 -4.70 1.41
CA VAL A 49 -8.47 -5.90 1.59
C VAL A 49 -8.59 -6.64 0.27
N ALA A 50 -8.49 -7.98 0.37
CA ALA A 50 -8.52 -8.89 -0.77
C ALA A 50 -7.40 -8.60 -1.79
N THR A 51 -7.33 -9.46 -2.80
CA THR A 51 -6.49 -9.26 -3.99
C THR A 51 -7.43 -9.40 -5.16
N SER A 52 -7.40 -8.45 -6.08
CA SER A 52 -8.27 -8.51 -7.26
C SER A 52 -8.05 -9.82 -8.00
N VAL A 53 -9.11 -10.38 -8.58
CA VAL A 53 -9.03 -11.66 -9.32
C VAL A 53 -7.99 -11.60 -10.43
N LEU A 54 -7.83 -10.42 -11.05
CA LEU A 54 -6.82 -10.17 -12.07
C LEU A 54 -5.41 -10.23 -11.47
N ALA A 55 -5.15 -9.55 -10.35
CA ALA A 55 -3.84 -9.58 -9.69
C ALA A 55 -3.49 -11.00 -9.19
N GLU A 56 -4.47 -11.76 -8.68
CA GLU A 56 -4.25 -13.16 -8.29
C GLU A 56 -3.94 -14.05 -9.50
N TRP A 57 -4.60 -13.81 -10.64
CA TRP A 57 -4.29 -14.50 -11.88
C TRP A 57 -2.89 -14.16 -12.38
N VAL A 58 -2.52 -12.87 -12.44
CA VAL A 58 -1.19 -12.38 -12.82
C VAL A 58 -0.11 -13.08 -12.01
N LYS A 59 -0.23 -13.05 -10.68
CA LYS A 59 0.72 -13.73 -9.79
C LYS A 59 0.87 -15.22 -10.13
N LYS A 60 -0.25 -15.92 -10.33
CA LYS A 60 -0.23 -17.36 -10.65
C LYS A 60 0.40 -17.65 -12.01
N VAL A 61 0.22 -16.79 -13.02
CA VAL A 61 0.80 -17.02 -14.35
C VAL A 61 2.28 -16.63 -14.40
N SER A 62 2.70 -15.59 -13.68
CA SER A 62 4.12 -15.19 -13.58
C SER A 62 4.97 -16.23 -12.84
N ASP A 63 4.39 -16.96 -11.89
CA ASP A 63 5.06 -18.06 -11.16
C ASP A 63 5.23 -19.35 -12.00
N LEU A 64 4.62 -19.44 -13.19
CA LEU A 64 4.70 -20.65 -14.01
C LEU A 64 6.11 -20.85 -14.59
N PRO A 65 6.63 -22.08 -14.60
CA PRO A 65 7.93 -22.39 -15.19
C PRO A 65 7.82 -22.30 -16.72
N MET A 66 8.31 -21.20 -17.30
CA MET A 66 8.32 -20.98 -18.75
C MET A 66 9.63 -20.32 -19.23
N PRO A 67 9.97 -20.46 -20.52
CA PRO A 67 11.14 -19.79 -21.12
C PRO A 67 11.06 -18.27 -21.01
N GLU A 68 12.21 -17.60 -20.89
CA GLU A 68 12.27 -16.14 -20.72
C GLU A 68 11.59 -15.35 -21.85
N ALA A 69 11.68 -15.85 -23.09
CA ALA A 69 11.02 -15.24 -24.23
C ALA A 69 9.49 -15.35 -24.18
N ASP A 70 8.96 -16.37 -23.48
CA ASP A 70 7.52 -16.52 -23.28
C ASP A 70 7.04 -15.70 -22.07
N LYS A 71 7.89 -15.52 -21.04
CA LYS A 71 7.64 -14.58 -19.94
C LYS A 71 7.50 -13.15 -20.44
N ALA A 72 8.46 -12.67 -21.24
CA ALA A 72 8.43 -11.31 -21.78
C ALA A 72 7.14 -11.03 -22.58
N LYS A 73 6.67 -12.02 -23.37
CA LYS A 73 5.37 -11.89 -24.06
C LYS A 73 4.19 -11.92 -23.11
N LEU A 74 4.24 -12.76 -22.07
CA LEU A 74 3.20 -12.81 -21.05
C LEU A 74 3.08 -11.46 -20.33
N ASP A 75 4.21 -10.83 -20.00
CA ASP A 75 4.25 -9.51 -19.38
C ASP A 75 3.64 -8.46 -20.32
N GLU A 76 4.01 -8.43 -21.60
CA GLU A 76 3.35 -7.57 -22.61
C GLU A 76 1.83 -7.78 -22.69
N TYR A 77 1.37 -9.04 -22.57
CA TYR A 77 -0.07 -9.34 -22.55
C TYR A 77 -0.75 -8.88 -21.26
N ILE A 78 -0.09 -9.03 -20.11
CA ILE A 78 -0.59 -8.57 -18.81
C ILE A 78 -0.74 -7.04 -18.83
N ASP A 79 0.25 -6.33 -19.34
CA ASP A 79 0.23 -4.87 -19.48
C ASP A 79 -0.90 -4.41 -20.41
N ASP A 80 -1.09 -5.06 -21.56
CA ASP A 80 -2.21 -4.79 -22.46
C ASP A 80 -3.58 -5.06 -21.79
N ILE A 81 -3.68 -6.09 -20.94
CA ILE A 81 -4.90 -6.34 -20.16
C ILE A 81 -5.15 -5.22 -19.15
N TYR A 82 -4.14 -4.81 -18.36
CA TYR A 82 -4.31 -3.71 -17.40
C TYR A 82 -4.69 -2.40 -18.10
N ASN A 83 -4.04 -2.07 -19.21
CA ASN A 83 -4.37 -0.90 -20.02
C ASN A 83 -5.82 -0.91 -20.50
N LYS A 84 -6.30 -2.05 -21.00
CA LYS A 84 -7.70 -2.20 -21.42
C LYS A 84 -8.67 -2.11 -20.25
N VAL A 85 -8.35 -2.75 -19.12
CA VAL A 85 -9.17 -2.64 -17.92
C VAL A 85 -9.27 -1.18 -17.49
N SER A 86 -8.16 -0.43 -17.51
CA SER A 86 -8.14 1.00 -17.22
C SER A 86 -9.00 1.82 -18.19
N GLU A 87 -8.90 1.57 -19.50
CA GLU A 87 -9.72 2.26 -20.52
C GLU A 87 -11.23 2.03 -20.32
N PHE A 88 -11.64 0.80 -19.96
CA PHE A 88 -13.05 0.44 -19.87
C PHE A 88 -13.67 0.67 -18.48
N ALA A 89 -12.91 0.43 -17.41
CA ALA A 89 -13.41 0.45 -16.03
C ALA A 89 -12.85 1.63 -15.20
N GLY A 90 -11.89 2.38 -15.72
CA GLY A 90 -11.15 3.40 -14.98
C GLY A 90 -10.01 2.80 -14.14
N GLU A 91 -9.44 3.62 -13.27
CA GLU A 91 -8.32 3.23 -12.40
C GLU A 91 -8.64 1.95 -11.62
N PHE A 92 -7.81 0.91 -11.83
CA PHE A 92 -8.03 -0.42 -11.29
C PHE A 92 -7.14 -0.65 -10.08
N LEU A 93 -7.74 -0.63 -8.88
CA LEU A 93 -7.04 -0.94 -7.64
C LEU A 93 -6.82 -2.44 -7.50
N ASN A 94 -5.62 -2.83 -7.06
CA ASN A 94 -5.27 -4.23 -6.80
C ASN A 94 -5.95 -4.81 -5.53
N ASN A 95 -6.64 -3.97 -4.76
CA ASN A 95 -7.42 -4.31 -3.58
C ASN A 95 -8.90 -3.95 -3.79
N GLU A 96 -9.81 -4.71 -3.16
CA GLU A 96 -11.27 -4.50 -3.25
C GLU A 96 -11.77 -3.48 -2.20
N GLY A 97 -10.90 -3.06 -1.29
CA GLY A 97 -11.21 -2.06 -0.27
C GLY A 97 -10.08 -1.90 0.74
N SER A 98 -10.37 -1.21 1.84
CA SER A 98 -9.41 -0.95 2.92
C SER A 98 -10.01 -1.31 4.27
N GLY A 99 -9.22 -1.93 5.15
CA GLY A 99 -9.67 -2.44 6.45
C GLY A 99 -8.70 -2.13 7.58
N LEU A 100 -9.23 -1.97 8.80
CA LEU A 100 -8.45 -1.77 10.02
C LEU A 100 -8.40 -3.08 10.83
N TYR A 101 -7.21 -3.65 10.99
CA TYR A 101 -7.01 -4.96 11.61
C TYR A 101 -6.23 -4.87 12.92
N LEU A 102 -6.95 -4.72 14.03
CA LEU A 102 -6.38 -4.45 15.37
C LEU A 102 -5.20 -5.35 15.81
N LEU A 103 -5.19 -6.62 15.42
CA LEU A 103 -4.10 -7.54 15.75
C LEU A 103 -2.92 -7.40 14.79
N GLN A 104 -3.19 -7.24 13.50
CA GLN A 104 -2.15 -7.08 12.47
C GLN A 104 -1.45 -5.72 12.61
N SER A 105 -2.16 -4.65 12.99
CA SER A 105 -1.58 -3.31 13.22
C SER A 105 -0.57 -3.25 14.37
N LYS A 106 -0.40 -4.32 15.15
CA LYS A 106 0.64 -4.44 16.20
C LYS A 106 1.96 -5.01 15.68
N ILE A 107 1.98 -5.51 14.45
CA ILE A 107 3.13 -6.21 13.87
C ILE A 107 4.03 -5.19 13.21
N ASN A 108 5.28 -5.10 13.66
CA ASN A 108 6.22 -4.11 13.18
C ASN A 108 6.73 -4.39 11.75
N HIS A 109 7.29 -3.35 11.15
CA HIS A 109 7.92 -3.40 9.84
C HIS A 109 9.32 -4.05 9.88
N SER A 110 9.65 -4.81 8.84
CA SER A 110 11.03 -5.12 8.43
C SER A 110 11.12 -5.17 6.90
N CYS A 111 12.18 -4.63 6.31
CA CYS A 111 12.44 -4.78 4.86
C CYS A 111 12.87 -6.23 4.50
N VAL A 112 13.08 -7.07 5.50
CA VAL A 112 13.27 -8.53 5.38
C VAL A 112 12.32 -9.23 6.34
N PRO A 113 11.00 -9.22 6.05
CA PRO A 113 9.99 -9.72 6.97
C PRO A 113 10.05 -11.25 7.11
N ASN A 114 9.48 -11.77 8.19
CA ASN A 114 9.35 -13.21 8.44
C ASN A 114 7.90 -13.70 8.38
N ALA A 115 6.95 -12.78 8.19
CA ALA A 115 5.57 -13.06 7.90
C ALA A 115 5.04 -12.12 6.82
N GLN A 116 3.90 -12.48 6.22
CA GLN A 116 3.18 -11.67 5.26
C GLN A 116 1.66 -11.73 5.53
N SER A 117 0.98 -10.62 5.28
CA SER A 117 -0.48 -10.55 5.25
C SER A 117 -1.00 -11.17 3.96
N THR A 118 -2.02 -12.01 4.04
CA THR A 118 -2.66 -12.66 2.88
C THR A 118 -4.17 -12.72 3.06
N PHE A 119 -4.91 -12.76 1.95
CA PHE A 119 -6.37 -12.91 1.92
C PHE A 119 -6.73 -14.19 1.14
N PRO A 120 -6.48 -15.39 1.71
CA PRO A 120 -6.58 -16.66 0.97
C PRO A 120 -8.01 -17.05 0.55
N TYR A 121 -9.02 -16.35 1.06
CA TYR A 121 -10.43 -16.61 0.78
C TYR A 121 -11.10 -15.50 -0.02
N SER A 122 -10.32 -14.55 -0.55
CA SER A 122 -10.81 -13.37 -1.30
C SER A 122 -11.96 -12.67 -0.55
N ASN A 123 -11.75 -12.43 0.75
CA ASN A 123 -12.70 -11.79 1.64
C ASN A 123 -11.98 -10.83 2.60
N ASP A 124 -12.68 -10.35 3.62
CA ASP A 124 -12.17 -9.42 4.63
C ASP A 124 -11.30 -10.07 5.72
N ILE A 125 -11.01 -11.38 5.63
CA ILE A 125 -10.22 -12.09 6.65
C ILE A 125 -8.73 -12.05 6.27
N VAL A 126 -7.97 -11.25 7.01
CA VAL A 126 -6.51 -11.25 6.93
C VAL A 126 -5.91 -12.48 7.63
N VAL A 127 -5.00 -13.17 6.94
CA VAL A 127 -4.21 -14.27 7.47
C VAL A 127 -2.74 -13.89 7.43
N LEU A 128 -2.10 -13.94 8.60
CA LEU A 128 -0.66 -13.79 8.74
C LEU A 128 0.01 -15.15 8.51
N LYS A 129 0.81 -15.24 7.45
CA LYS A 129 1.52 -16.45 7.07
C LYS A 129 3.02 -16.24 7.25
N ALA A 130 3.68 -17.15 7.96
CA ALA A 130 5.14 -17.16 8.03
C ALA A 130 5.76 -17.40 6.65
N THR A 131 6.78 -16.62 6.29
CA THR A 131 7.53 -16.75 5.03
C THR A 131 8.82 -17.57 5.20
N ARG A 132 9.23 -17.78 6.45
CA ARG A 132 10.35 -18.63 6.86
C ARG A 132 10.12 -19.16 8.27
N ASP A 133 10.98 -20.06 8.73
CA ASP A 133 10.98 -20.50 10.12
C ASP A 133 11.20 -19.32 11.08
N ILE A 134 10.40 -19.27 12.15
CA ILE A 134 10.43 -18.24 13.19
C ILE A 134 10.80 -18.92 14.51
N GLN A 135 11.89 -18.49 15.14
CA GLN A 135 12.38 -19.09 16.38
C GLN A 135 11.64 -18.54 17.61
N PRO A 136 11.58 -19.30 18.73
CA PRO A 136 11.01 -18.79 19.98
C PRO A 136 11.69 -17.49 20.44
N GLY A 137 10.89 -16.45 20.68
CA GLY A 137 11.37 -15.13 21.08
C GLY A 137 11.79 -14.22 19.92
N GLU A 138 11.76 -14.70 18.68
CA GLU A 138 11.91 -13.86 17.49
C GLU A 138 10.65 -13.01 17.27
N GLU A 139 10.85 -11.73 16.98
CA GLU A 139 9.75 -10.82 16.66
C GLU A 139 9.15 -11.17 15.30
N ILE A 140 7.82 -11.13 15.21
CA ILE A 140 7.11 -11.28 13.93
C ILE A 140 7.10 -9.90 13.27
N CYS A 141 7.60 -9.82 12.04
CA CYS A 141 7.61 -8.60 11.23
C CYS A 141 6.98 -8.85 9.86
N ILE A 142 6.26 -7.85 9.37
CA ILE A 142 5.73 -7.76 7.99
C ILE A 142 6.42 -6.62 7.24
N SER A 143 6.23 -6.53 5.93
CA SER A 143 6.58 -5.31 5.18
C SER A 143 5.39 -4.34 5.18
N TYR A 144 5.70 -3.06 5.23
CA TYR A 144 4.75 -1.95 5.01
C TYR A 144 4.91 -1.34 3.62
N LEU A 145 5.93 -1.81 2.90
CA LEU A 145 6.28 -1.43 1.55
C LEU A 145 5.84 -2.56 0.62
N ASP A 146 5.43 -2.22 -0.59
CA ASP A 146 5.18 -3.21 -1.64
C ASP A 146 6.49 -3.86 -2.14
N GLU A 147 6.35 -4.82 -3.06
CA GLU A 147 7.48 -5.59 -3.57
C GLU A 147 8.46 -4.73 -4.39
N CYS A 148 7.96 -3.77 -5.17
CA CYS A 148 8.79 -2.85 -5.95
C CYS A 148 9.58 -1.92 -5.02
N GLN A 149 8.90 -1.31 -4.05
CA GLN A 149 9.50 -0.45 -3.03
C GLN A 149 10.54 -1.18 -2.18
N LEU A 150 10.32 -2.47 -1.88
CA LEU A 150 11.28 -3.27 -1.12
C LEU A 150 12.61 -3.45 -1.84
N GLU A 151 12.61 -3.49 -3.18
CA GLU A 151 13.81 -3.65 -4.00
C GLU A 151 14.55 -2.34 -4.26
N ARG A 152 13.90 -1.19 -4.06
CA ARG A 152 14.52 0.13 -4.15
C ARG A 152 15.65 0.35 -3.14
N SER A 153 16.40 1.43 -3.34
CA SER A 153 17.53 1.82 -2.48
C SER A 153 17.14 1.93 -0.98
N ARG A 154 18.14 1.87 -0.09
CA ARG A 154 17.91 2.15 1.33
C ARG A 154 17.31 3.54 1.54
N HIS A 155 17.76 4.52 0.77
CA HIS A 155 17.30 5.90 0.88
C HIS A 155 15.79 6.00 0.60
N SER A 156 15.35 5.51 -0.56
CA SER A 156 13.95 5.54 -1.01
C SER A 156 13.03 4.86 0.01
N ARG A 157 13.42 3.67 0.50
CA ARG A 157 12.65 2.96 1.55
C ARG A 157 12.55 3.75 2.84
N GLN A 158 13.61 4.43 3.27
CA GLN A 158 13.60 5.24 4.49
C GLN A 158 12.78 6.53 4.33
N LYS A 159 12.80 7.16 3.14
CA LYS A 159 11.95 8.32 2.80
C LYS A 159 10.48 7.96 3.01
N ILE A 160 10.01 6.92 2.31
CA ILE A 160 8.62 6.42 2.38
C ILE A 160 8.22 6.07 3.82
N LEU A 161 9.07 5.34 4.55
CA LEU A 161 8.76 4.92 5.93
C LEU A 161 8.71 6.10 6.90
N LYS A 162 9.56 7.12 6.70
CA LYS A 162 9.59 8.31 7.56
C LYS A 162 8.40 9.22 7.29
N GLU A 163 7.99 9.37 6.04
CA GLU A 163 6.86 10.22 5.64
C GLU A 163 5.52 9.58 6.06
N ASN A 164 5.34 8.29 5.77
CA ASN A 164 4.05 7.62 5.99
C ASN A 164 3.88 7.03 7.40
N TYR A 165 4.97 6.58 8.02
CA TYR A 165 4.92 5.84 9.29
C TYR A 165 5.76 6.46 10.41
N ILE A 166 6.48 7.55 10.14
CA ILE A 166 7.16 8.37 11.15
C ILE A 166 8.19 7.57 11.97
N PHE A 167 8.92 6.67 11.32
CA PHE A 167 10.03 5.94 11.95
C PHE A 167 11.20 5.74 10.99
N VAL A 168 12.36 5.34 11.54
CA VAL A 168 13.55 4.93 10.77
C VAL A 168 13.74 3.42 10.91
N CYS A 169 13.75 2.71 9.79
CA CYS A 169 13.91 1.27 9.78
C CYS A 169 15.34 0.87 10.11
N ASN A 170 15.51 0.00 11.11
CA ASN A 170 16.81 -0.53 11.54
C ASN A 170 16.92 -2.05 11.33
N CYS A 171 16.15 -2.60 10.38
CA CYS A 171 16.20 -4.03 10.07
C CYS A 171 17.58 -4.44 9.49
N PRO A 172 17.91 -5.74 9.45
CA PRO A 172 19.19 -6.22 8.93
C PRO A 172 19.52 -5.72 7.51
N LYS A 173 18.55 -5.65 6.59
CA LYS A 173 18.73 -5.11 5.23
C LYS A 173 19.17 -3.64 5.27
N CYS A 174 18.48 -2.80 6.05
CA CYS A 174 18.81 -1.39 6.20
C CYS A 174 20.14 -1.13 6.92
N GLN A 175 20.56 -2.04 7.81
CA GLN A 175 21.86 -1.95 8.49
C GLN A 175 23.01 -2.34 7.56
N LEU A 176 22.84 -3.37 6.75
CA LEU A 176 23.86 -3.80 5.77
C LEU A 176 24.12 -2.73 4.71
N GLN A 177 23.07 -1.99 4.33
CA GLN A 177 23.10 -0.93 3.33
C GLN A 177 23.41 0.46 3.92
N SER A 178 23.86 0.56 5.17
CA SER A 178 23.99 1.87 5.86
C SER A 178 25.03 2.80 5.26
N ASN A 179 25.97 2.25 4.48
CA ASN A 179 27.07 2.98 3.84
C ASN A 179 26.84 3.15 2.34
N ASP A 180 25.71 2.69 1.81
CA ASP A 180 25.35 2.90 0.42
C ASP A 180 25.08 4.41 0.22
N PRO A 181 25.41 4.97 -0.96
CA PRO A 181 25.10 6.36 -1.24
C PRO A 181 23.59 6.60 -1.18
N ASP A 182 23.21 7.77 -0.66
CA ASP A 182 21.82 8.24 -0.61
C ASP A 182 21.43 8.77 -2.01
N GLU A 183 21.31 7.87 -2.98
CA GLU A 183 20.93 8.17 -4.36
C GLU A 183 19.66 7.37 -4.72
N THR A 184 18.66 8.06 -5.27
CA THR A 184 17.58 7.47 -6.06
C THR A 184 18.06 7.35 -7.50
N SER A 185 17.80 6.24 -8.19
CA SER A 185 18.04 6.21 -9.64
C SER A 185 17.04 7.11 -10.33
N GLU A 186 17.40 7.73 -11.46
CA GLU A 186 16.48 8.56 -12.26
C GLU A 186 15.19 7.79 -12.62
N ASP A 187 15.27 6.47 -12.81
CA ASP A 187 14.11 5.58 -13.03
C ASP A 187 13.21 5.38 -11.79
N GLU A 188 13.72 5.63 -10.57
CA GLU A 188 12.95 5.52 -9.30
C GLU A 188 12.19 6.81 -8.96
N ASP A 189 12.57 7.95 -9.57
CA ASP A 189 11.93 9.24 -9.33
C ASP A 189 10.60 9.35 -10.12
N GLU A 190 10.44 8.67 -11.27
CA GLU A 190 9.21 8.70 -12.08
C GLU A 190 8.00 8.05 -11.38
N ASP A 191 8.21 6.97 -10.63
CA ASP A 191 7.15 6.33 -9.84
C ASP A 191 6.80 7.12 -8.55
N ASP A 192 7.71 7.95 -8.04
CA ASP A 192 7.44 8.84 -6.89
C ASP A 192 6.67 10.11 -7.33
N MET A 193 6.70 10.46 -8.62
CA MET A 193 5.96 11.60 -9.18
C MET A 193 4.43 11.40 -9.22
N ASP A 194 3.93 10.16 -9.19
CA ASP A 194 2.48 9.90 -9.03
C ASP A 194 1.94 10.31 -7.64
N MET A 195 2.82 10.69 -6.70
CA MET A 195 2.47 11.19 -5.37
C MET A 195 2.91 12.65 -5.11
N GLU A 196 3.66 13.28 -6.03
CA GLU A 196 4.23 14.63 -5.86
C GLU A 196 3.66 15.71 -6.82
N ASP A 197 2.62 15.43 -7.62
CA ASP A 197 1.94 16.47 -8.41
C ASP A 197 0.89 17.25 -7.58
N ASP A 198 1.32 18.25 -6.78
CA ASP A 198 0.63 19.57 -6.64
C ASP A 198 1.25 20.54 -5.60
N TYR A 199 2.53 20.42 -5.24
CA TYR A 199 3.16 21.40 -4.34
C TYR A 199 4.54 21.80 -4.82
N ASP A 200 4.62 22.66 -5.84
CA ASP A 200 5.63 23.72 -5.94
C ASP A 200 5.44 24.51 -7.25
N ASP A 201 4.58 25.53 -7.22
CA ASP A 201 4.81 26.78 -7.99
C ASP A 201 3.76 27.85 -7.62
N MET A 202 3.97 28.56 -6.50
CA MET A 202 3.48 29.95 -6.32
C MET A 202 4.37 30.71 -5.32
N ASP A 203 5.61 31.00 -5.72
CA ASP A 203 6.35 32.17 -5.25
C ASP A 203 6.41 33.20 -6.40
N ASP A 204 5.47 34.16 -6.39
CA ASP A 204 5.67 35.60 -6.68
C ASP A 204 4.33 36.39 -6.70
#